data_AF-A0A7L2H9X5-F1
#
_entry.id   AF-A0A7L2H9X5-F1
#
_cell.length_a   1.000
_cell.length_b   1.000
_cell.length_c   1.000
_cell.angle_alpha   90.00
_cell.angle_beta   90.00
_cell.angle_gamma   90.00
#
_symmetry.space_group_name_H-M   'P 1'
#
loop_
_entity.id
_entity.type
_entity.pdbx_description
1 polymer ?
#
loop_
_entity_poly.entity_id
_entity_poly.type
_entity_poly.pdbx_seq_one_letter_code
_entity_poly.pdbx_strand_id
1 'polypeptide(L)'
;QVEAPGSYQQDPWAMTDEEKLQAVPLIHKEGNELYRQGKGQEAAAKYYDAIACLKNLQMKEQPGSPDWIELDQKITPLLLNYCQCKLQCEEYYEVLDHCSSILNKYEDNVKAYFKRGKAHAAVWNVAEAQADFAKVLALDPSLRPIVSKELRSLEARLREKDAEDKIRFKGIFSQ
;
A
#
# COMPACT_ATOMS: atom_id res chain seq x y z
N GLN A 1 0.96 31.80 -20.54
CA GLN A 1 -0.17 30.94 -20.90
C GLN A 1 -1.18 31.12 -19.78
N VAL A 2 -2.31 31.78 -20.04
CA VAL A 2 -3.28 32.14 -18.99
C VAL A 2 -4.25 30.98 -18.86
N GLU A 3 -4.31 30.39 -17.67
CA GLU A 3 -5.22 29.28 -17.35
C GLU A 3 -6.68 29.69 -17.53
N ALA A 4 -7.55 28.72 -17.87
CA ALA A 4 -8.95 28.97 -18.18
C ALA A 4 -9.72 29.45 -16.93
N PRO A 5 -10.72 30.35 -17.06
CA PRO A 5 -11.52 30.78 -15.92
C PRO A 5 -12.26 29.57 -15.32
N GLY A 6 -11.87 29.14 -14.12
CA GLY A 6 -12.41 27.96 -13.43
C GLY A 6 -11.46 26.76 -13.30
N SER A 7 -10.23 26.83 -13.84
CA SER A 7 -9.23 25.77 -13.68
C SER A 7 -8.30 25.94 -12.47
N TYR A 8 -8.56 26.95 -11.62
CA TYR A 8 -7.79 27.15 -10.40
C TYR A 8 -8.19 26.07 -9.37
N GLN A 9 -7.39 25.01 -9.28
CA GLN A 9 -7.43 24.13 -8.12
C GLN A 9 -6.84 24.93 -6.96
N GLN A 10 -7.71 25.35 -6.03
CA GLN A 10 -7.22 25.99 -4.81
C GLN A 10 -6.23 25.07 -4.11
N ASP A 11 -5.15 25.64 -3.61
CA ASP A 11 -4.19 24.87 -2.82
C ASP A 11 -4.91 24.19 -1.65
N PRO A 12 -4.54 22.95 -1.25
CA PRO A 12 -5.23 22.20 -0.20
C PRO A 12 -5.37 22.91 1.15
N TRP A 13 -4.58 23.96 1.40
CA TRP A 13 -4.64 24.80 2.60
C TRP A 13 -5.72 25.90 2.54
N ALA A 14 -6.22 26.25 1.35
CA ALA A 14 -7.26 27.27 1.15
C ALA A 14 -8.68 26.69 1.09
N MET A 15 -8.82 25.36 0.96
CA MET A 15 -10.12 24.69 0.90
C MET A 15 -10.78 24.54 2.28
N THR A 16 -12.09 24.79 2.33
CA THR A 16 -12.95 24.46 3.47
C THR A 16 -13.01 22.94 3.68
N ASP A 17 -13.48 22.53 4.86
CA ASP A 17 -13.58 21.11 5.20
C ASP A 17 -14.57 20.37 4.28
N GLU A 18 -15.67 21.03 3.92
CA GLU A 18 -16.67 20.51 2.99
C GLU A 18 -16.10 20.35 1.57
N GLU A 19 -15.36 21.34 1.08
CA GLU A 19 -14.71 21.27 -0.23
C GLU A 19 -13.65 20.15 -0.28
N LYS A 20 -12.92 19.92 0.81
CA LYS A 20 -11.97 18.79 0.91
C LYS A 20 -12.68 17.45 0.80
N LEU A 21 -13.80 17.27 1.50
CA LEU A 21 -14.60 16.03 1.43
C LEU A 21 -15.15 15.80 0.02
N GLN A 22 -15.60 16.85 -0.66
CA GLN A 22 -16.12 16.75 -2.04
C GLN A 22 -15.02 16.49 -3.07
N ALA A 23 -13.79 16.95 -2.82
CA ALA A 23 -12.65 16.74 -3.72
C ALA A 23 -12.09 15.32 -3.63
N VAL A 24 -12.12 14.68 -2.45
CA VAL A 24 -11.53 13.34 -2.23
C VAL A 24 -12.01 12.28 -3.25
N PRO A 25 -13.32 12.13 -3.53
CA PRO A 25 -13.80 11.19 -4.57
C PRO A 25 -13.27 11.49 -5.98
N LEU A 26 -13.12 12.77 -6.32
CA LEU A 26 -12.61 13.19 -7.63
C LEU A 26 -11.12 12.86 -7.78
N ILE A 27 -10.33 13.19 -6.76
CA ILE A 27 -8.89 12.87 -6.69
C ILE A 27 -8.69 11.35 -6.71
N HIS A 28 -9.51 10.60 -5.95
CA HIS A 28 -9.47 9.14 -5.95
C HIS A 28 -9.76 8.55 -7.34
N LYS A 29 -10.75 9.08 -8.05
CA LYS A 29 -11.08 8.66 -9.42
C LYS A 29 -9.93 8.94 -10.39
N GLU A 30 -9.30 10.12 -10.30
CA GLU A 30 -8.14 10.49 -11.11
C GLU A 30 -6.94 9.56 -10.83
N GLY A 31 -6.65 9.28 -9.56
CA GLY A 31 -5.60 8.33 -9.16
C GLY A 31 -5.86 6.91 -9.70
N ASN A 32 -7.11 6.44 -9.66
CA ASN A 32 -7.48 5.15 -10.24
C ASN A 32 -7.27 5.11 -11.76
N GLU A 33 -7.51 6.23 -12.45
CA GLU A 33 -7.32 6.33 -13.89
C GLU A 33 -5.83 6.34 -14.28
N LEU A 34 -5.02 7.14 -13.58
CA LEU A 34 -3.56 7.15 -13.74
C LEU A 34 -2.96 5.76 -13.45
N TYR A 35 -3.47 5.06 -12.44
CA TYR A 35 -3.03 3.70 -12.12
C TYR A 35 -3.32 2.72 -13.26
N ARG A 36 -4.52 2.78 -13.87
CA ARG A 36 -4.87 1.94 -15.04
C ARG A 36 -4.00 2.25 -16.26
N GLN A 37 -3.53 3.47 -16.40
CA GLN A 37 -2.61 3.90 -17.46
C GLN A 37 -1.15 3.46 -17.19
N GLY A 38 -0.88 2.78 -16.08
CA GLY A 38 0.47 2.34 -15.69
C GLY A 38 1.33 3.44 -15.05
N LYS A 39 0.76 4.62 -14.80
CA LYS A 39 1.46 5.77 -14.20
C LYS A 39 1.45 5.68 -12.67
N GLY A 40 2.18 4.70 -12.14
CA GLY A 40 2.19 4.37 -10.71
C GLY A 40 2.54 5.53 -9.79
N GLN A 41 3.57 6.32 -10.14
CA GLN A 41 4.02 7.48 -9.36
C GLN A 41 3.00 8.63 -9.34
N GLU A 42 2.45 8.99 -10.50
CA GLU A 42 1.41 10.02 -10.60
C GLU A 42 0.15 9.61 -9.83
N ALA A 43 -0.24 8.33 -9.92
CA ALA A 43 -1.36 7.78 -9.14
C ALA A 43 -1.08 7.82 -7.63
N ALA A 44 0.14 7.49 -7.19
CA ALA A 44 0.53 7.57 -5.80
C ALA A 44 0.39 8.99 -5.24
N ALA A 45 0.82 10.00 -6.00
CA ALA A 45 0.66 11.41 -5.61
C ALA A 45 -0.83 11.77 -5.40
N LYS A 46 -1.72 11.36 -6.32
CA LYS A 46 -3.16 11.61 -6.14
C LYS A 46 -3.75 10.92 -4.90
N TYR A 47 -3.39 9.66 -4.64
CA TYR A 47 -3.86 9.00 -3.43
C TYR A 47 -3.31 9.69 -2.17
N TYR A 48 -2.05 10.15 -2.20
CA TYR A 48 -1.44 10.89 -1.10
C TYR A 48 -2.19 12.21 -0.82
N ASP A 49 -2.54 12.98 -1.85
CA ASP A 49 -3.32 14.21 -1.72
C ASP A 49 -4.69 13.95 -1.09
N ALA A 50 -5.39 12.90 -1.55
CA ALA A 50 -6.69 12.52 -0.98
C ALA A 50 -6.58 12.08 0.49
N ILE A 51 -5.52 11.34 0.85
CA ILE A 51 -5.24 10.94 2.23
C ILE A 51 -4.93 12.16 3.09
N ALA A 52 -4.14 13.12 2.58
CA ALA A 52 -3.80 14.35 3.30
C ALA A 52 -5.05 15.17 3.62
N CYS A 53 -5.97 15.31 2.66
CA CYS A 53 -7.27 15.96 2.89
C CYS A 53 -8.03 15.31 4.05
N LEU A 54 -8.18 13.98 4.05
CA LEU A 54 -8.90 13.28 5.11
C LEU A 54 -8.17 13.30 6.45
N LYS A 55 -6.84 13.19 6.47
CA LYS A 55 -6.05 13.28 7.70
C LYS A 55 -6.15 14.67 8.34
N ASN A 56 -6.16 15.74 7.53
CA ASN A 56 -6.34 17.09 8.03
C ASN A 56 -7.69 17.28 8.73
N LEU A 57 -8.74 16.61 8.25
CA LEU A 57 -10.05 16.58 8.93
C LEU A 57 -9.99 15.72 10.19
N GLN A 58 -9.40 14.53 10.09
CA GLN A 58 -9.29 13.58 11.21
C GLN A 58 -8.52 14.18 12.40
N MET A 59 -7.54 15.04 12.16
CA MET A 59 -6.78 15.74 13.20
C MET A 59 -7.61 16.74 14.01
N LYS A 60 -8.78 17.15 13.52
CA LYS A 60 -9.73 18.02 14.25
C LYS A 60 -10.67 17.22 15.14
N GLU A 61 -10.77 15.92 14.91
CA GLU A 61 -11.65 15.02 15.65
C GLU A 61 -10.94 14.37 16.83
N GLN A 62 -11.70 14.06 17.89
CA GLN A 62 -11.16 13.33 19.02
C GLN A 62 -10.78 11.90 18.60
N PRO A 63 -9.55 11.42 18.87
CA PRO A 63 -9.16 10.05 18.56
C PRO A 63 -10.11 9.03 19.19
N GLY A 64 -10.64 8.12 18.36
CA GLY A 64 -11.59 7.09 18.78
C GLY A 64 -13.06 7.53 18.84
N SER A 65 -13.38 8.80 18.54
CA SER A 65 -14.76 9.23 18.31
C SER A 65 -15.35 8.58 17.04
N PRO A 66 -16.69 8.49 16.92
CA PRO A 66 -17.33 7.97 15.70
C PRO A 66 -16.87 8.66 14.42
N ASP A 67 -16.76 10.00 14.44
CA ASP A 67 -16.35 10.80 13.28
C ASP A 67 -14.87 10.55 12.90
N TRP A 68 -14.00 10.43 13.91
CA TRP A 68 -12.59 10.06 13.70
C TRP A 68 -12.45 8.68 13.07
N ILE A 69 -13.25 7.71 13.51
CA ILE A 69 -13.25 6.34 12.98
C ILE A 69 -13.81 6.33 11.55
N GLU A 70 -14.87 7.08 11.26
CA GLU A 70 -15.43 7.17 9.91
C GLU A 70 -14.38 7.71 8.91
N LEU A 71 -13.66 8.77 9.29
CA LEU A 71 -12.56 9.31 8.49
C LEU A 71 -11.43 8.29 8.30
N ASP A 72 -11.06 7.55 9.35
CA ASP A 72 -10.03 6.51 9.28
C ASP A 72 -10.42 5.36 8.32
N GLN A 73 -11.69 4.97 8.35
CA GLN A 73 -12.25 3.97 7.43
C GLN A 73 -12.25 4.47 5.97
N LYS A 74 -12.46 5.77 5.73
CA LYS A 74 -12.34 6.38 4.39
C LYS A 74 -10.88 6.48 3.92
N ILE A 75 -9.94 6.72 4.84
CA ILE A 75 -8.50 6.76 4.54
C ILE A 75 -7.97 5.38 4.11
N THR A 76 -8.41 4.32 4.79
CA THR A 76 -7.90 2.95 4.61
C THR A 76 -7.85 2.47 3.15
N PRO A 77 -8.94 2.53 2.33
CA PRO A 77 -8.88 2.11 0.93
C PRO A 77 -7.95 2.97 0.07
N LEU A 78 -7.84 4.27 0.34
CA LEU A 78 -6.92 5.16 -0.37
C LEU A 78 -5.47 4.80 -0.03
N LEU A 79 -5.17 4.53 1.23
CA LEU A 79 -3.85 4.13 1.69
C LEU A 79 -3.44 2.76 1.11
N LEU A 80 -4.38 1.82 0.98
CA LEU A 80 -4.14 0.54 0.31
C LEU A 80 -3.88 0.68 -1.20
N ASN A 81 -4.51 1.67 -1.85
CA ASN A 81 -4.23 2.02 -3.25
C ASN A 81 -2.86 2.67 -3.39
N TYR A 82 -2.50 3.60 -2.49
CA TYR A 82 -1.14 4.15 -2.42
C TYR A 82 -0.08 3.07 -2.26
N CYS A 83 -0.28 2.13 -1.32
CA CYS A 83 0.60 0.97 -1.14
C CYS A 83 0.70 0.10 -2.40
N GLN A 84 -0.38 0.01 -3.19
CA GLN A 84 -0.33 -0.71 -4.47
C GLN A 84 0.61 -0.04 -5.47
N CYS A 85 0.56 1.28 -5.58
CA CYS A 85 1.45 2.05 -6.42
C CYS A 85 2.91 1.87 -5.99
N LYS A 86 3.17 1.99 -4.68
CA LYS A 86 4.52 1.80 -4.12
C LYS A 86 5.08 0.40 -4.38
N LEU A 87 4.25 -0.65 -4.26
CA LEU A 87 4.64 -2.01 -4.67
C LEU A 87 5.02 -2.10 -6.15
N GLN A 88 4.27 -1.42 -7.04
CA GLN A 88 4.57 -1.40 -8.48
C GLN A 88 5.86 -0.62 -8.80
N CYS A 89 6.19 0.37 -7.98
CA CYS A 89 7.40 1.17 -8.09
C CYS A 89 8.60 0.58 -7.32
N GLU A 90 8.45 -0.63 -6.77
CA GLU A 90 9.49 -1.33 -5.99
C GLU A 90 9.95 -0.58 -4.72
N GLU A 91 9.07 0.25 -4.15
CA GLU A 91 9.30 1.02 -2.93
C GLU A 91 8.61 0.33 -1.73
N TYR A 92 9.33 -0.57 -1.06
CA TYR A 92 8.72 -1.52 -0.13
C TYR A 92 8.54 -1.02 1.31
N TYR A 93 9.42 -0.14 1.80
CA TYR A 93 9.43 0.25 3.22
C TYR A 93 8.17 1.00 3.64
N GLU A 94 7.70 1.95 2.83
CA GLU A 94 6.43 2.65 3.08
C GLU A 94 5.23 1.69 3.11
N VAL A 95 5.26 0.65 2.26
CA VAL A 95 4.20 -0.38 2.22
C VAL A 95 4.17 -1.15 3.53
N LEU A 96 5.34 -1.53 4.06
CA LEU A 96 5.46 -2.25 5.33
C LEU A 96 4.89 -1.43 6.49
N ASP A 97 5.27 -0.15 6.58
CA ASP A 97 4.83 0.73 7.66
C ASP A 97 3.32 1.01 7.60
N HIS A 98 2.82 1.38 6.42
CA HIS A 98 1.42 1.70 6.24
C HIS A 98 0.51 0.49 6.41
N CYS A 99 0.86 -0.67 5.85
CA CYS A 99 0.07 -1.88 6.04
C CYS A 99 0.09 -2.34 7.50
N SER A 100 1.23 -2.21 8.20
CA SER A 100 1.30 -2.54 9.63
C SER A 100 0.43 -1.60 10.47
N SER A 101 0.40 -0.29 10.16
CA SER A 101 -0.48 0.67 10.82
C SER A 101 -1.97 0.35 10.60
N ILE A 102 -2.36 -0.07 9.39
CA ILE A 102 -3.72 -0.52 9.09
C ILE A 102 -4.05 -1.77 9.92
N LEU A 103 -3.17 -2.77 9.93
CA LEU A 103 -3.40 -4.05 10.60
C LEU A 103 -3.41 -3.95 12.12
N ASN A 104 -2.76 -2.93 12.70
CA ASN A 104 -2.85 -2.65 14.13
C ASN A 104 -4.24 -2.15 14.55
N LYS A 105 -5.04 -1.64 13.60
CA LYS A 105 -6.41 -1.15 13.83
C LYS A 105 -7.48 -2.09 13.29
N TYR A 106 -7.22 -2.71 12.14
CA TYR A 106 -8.13 -3.55 11.37
C TYR A 106 -7.46 -4.89 11.04
N GLU A 107 -7.46 -5.79 12.03
CA GLU A 107 -6.76 -7.09 11.97
C GLU A 107 -7.38 -8.11 11.00
N ASP A 108 -8.50 -7.78 10.37
CA ASP A 108 -9.21 -8.58 9.37
C ASP A 108 -9.01 -8.06 7.94
N ASN A 109 -8.15 -7.04 7.75
CA ASN A 109 -7.93 -6.44 6.44
C ASN A 109 -7.05 -7.33 5.53
N VAL A 110 -7.72 -8.20 4.77
CA VAL A 110 -7.09 -9.13 3.82
C VAL A 110 -6.13 -8.44 2.83
N LYS A 111 -6.53 -7.25 2.33
CA LYS A 111 -5.72 -6.49 1.36
C LYS A 111 -4.42 -5.97 1.98
N ALA A 112 -4.45 -5.54 3.23
CA ALA A 112 -3.27 -5.08 3.96
C ALA A 112 -2.28 -6.22 4.18
N TYR A 113 -2.74 -7.40 4.65
CA TYR A 113 -1.88 -8.58 4.79
C TYR A 113 -1.26 -8.98 3.45
N PHE A 114 -2.06 -9.03 2.38
CA PHE A 114 -1.53 -9.44 1.07
C PHE A 114 -0.44 -8.49 0.56
N LYS A 115 -0.64 -7.17 0.68
CA LYS A 115 0.35 -6.17 0.25
C LYS A 115 1.61 -6.20 1.12
N ARG A 116 1.46 -6.33 2.44
CA ARG A 116 2.59 -6.43 3.37
C ARG A 116 3.40 -7.71 3.15
N GLY A 117 2.73 -8.83 2.91
CA GLY A 117 3.37 -10.10 2.56
C GLY A 117 4.19 -10.01 1.27
N LYS A 118 3.67 -9.31 0.24
CA LYS A 118 4.44 -9.03 -0.98
C LYS A 118 5.66 -8.14 -0.73
N ALA A 119 5.52 -7.09 0.07
CA ALA A 119 6.65 -6.22 0.42
C ALA A 119 7.73 -6.98 1.22
N HIS A 120 7.34 -7.79 2.22
CA HIS A 120 8.26 -8.65 2.96
C HIS A 120 9.01 -9.63 2.05
N ALA A 121 8.30 -10.28 1.12
CA ALA A 121 8.93 -11.17 0.14
C ALA A 121 9.95 -10.44 -0.75
N ALA A 122 9.66 -9.19 -1.13
CA ALA A 122 10.57 -8.38 -1.93
C ALA A 122 11.86 -8.02 -1.18
N VAL A 123 11.78 -7.71 0.12
CA VAL A 123 12.93 -7.36 0.96
C VAL A 123 13.58 -8.54 1.69
N TRP A 124 13.27 -9.78 1.30
CA TRP A 124 13.83 -11.03 1.86
C TRP A 124 13.44 -11.35 3.31
N ASN A 125 12.36 -10.78 3.82
CA ASN A 125 11.75 -11.14 5.10
C ASN A 125 10.82 -12.35 4.92
N VAL A 126 11.42 -13.53 4.76
CA VAL A 126 10.71 -14.75 4.33
C VAL A 126 9.65 -15.19 5.33
N ALA A 127 10.00 -15.20 6.62
CA ALA A 127 9.11 -15.70 7.68
C ALA A 127 7.87 -14.81 7.81
N GLU A 128 8.06 -13.50 7.76
CA GLU A 128 7.00 -12.49 7.82
C GLU A 128 6.11 -12.56 6.59
N ALA A 129 6.69 -12.73 5.39
CA ALA A 129 5.92 -12.91 4.16
C ALA A 129 5.02 -14.16 4.23
N GLN A 130 5.55 -15.30 4.71
CA GLN A 130 4.77 -16.52 4.88
C GLN A 130 3.66 -16.37 5.92
N ALA A 131 3.93 -15.69 7.03
CA ALA A 131 2.93 -15.42 8.07
C ALA A 131 1.78 -14.55 7.54
N ASP A 132 2.09 -13.49 6.79
CA ASP A 132 1.08 -12.62 6.18
C ASP A 132 0.23 -13.38 5.14
N PHE A 133 0.87 -14.18 4.27
CA PHE A 133 0.14 -15.01 3.30
C PHE A 133 -0.72 -16.10 3.95
N ALA A 134 -0.26 -16.71 5.05
CA ALA A 134 -1.07 -17.65 5.81
C ALA A 134 -2.32 -16.96 6.40
N LYS A 135 -2.17 -15.73 6.90
CA LYS A 135 -3.29 -14.95 7.42
C LYS A 135 -4.27 -14.54 6.33
N VAL A 136 -3.80 -14.20 5.12
CA VAL A 136 -4.66 -13.99 3.94
C VAL A 136 -5.53 -15.21 3.68
N LEU A 137 -4.95 -16.42 3.67
CA LEU A 137 -5.70 -17.65 3.39
C LEU A 137 -6.65 -18.07 4.52
N ALA A 138 -6.35 -17.68 5.76
CA ALA A 138 -7.24 -17.89 6.89
C ALA A 138 -8.48 -17.00 6.82
N LEU A 139 -8.33 -15.75 6.35
CA LEU A 139 -9.43 -14.79 6.22
C LEU A 139 -10.22 -14.95 4.91
N ASP A 140 -9.53 -15.24 3.80
CA ASP A 140 -10.14 -15.43 2.48
C ASP A 140 -9.48 -16.61 1.73
N PRO A 141 -10.03 -17.83 1.88
CA PRO A 141 -9.53 -19.02 1.20
C PRO A 141 -9.61 -18.95 -0.34
N SER A 142 -10.44 -18.06 -0.90
CA SER A 142 -10.60 -17.93 -2.36
C SER A 142 -9.33 -17.41 -3.06
N LEU A 143 -8.47 -16.71 -2.30
CA LEU A 143 -7.20 -16.17 -2.77
C LEU A 143 -6.08 -17.21 -2.87
N ARG A 144 -6.35 -18.48 -2.53
CA ARG A 144 -5.37 -19.58 -2.60
C ARG A 144 -4.56 -19.62 -3.90
N PRO A 145 -5.15 -19.55 -5.10
CA PRO A 145 -4.37 -19.62 -6.35
C PRO A 145 -3.34 -18.49 -6.46
N ILE A 146 -3.70 -17.27 -6.02
CA ILE A 146 -2.86 -16.08 -6.09
C ILE A 146 -1.74 -16.19 -5.05
N VAL A 147 -2.08 -16.50 -3.79
CA VAL A 147 -1.10 -16.65 -2.71
C VAL A 147 -0.11 -17.79 -3.00
N SER A 148 -0.58 -18.93 -3.51
CA SER A 148 0.31 -20.03 -3.87
C SER A 148 1.28 -19.65 -4.99
N LYS A 149 0.92 -18.73 -5.90
CA LYS A 149 1.84 -18.22 -6.92
C LYS A 149 2.96 -17.39 -6.28
N GLU A 150 2.62 -16.49 -5.36
CA GLU A 150 3.60 -15.66 -4.65
C GLU A 150 4.55 -16.51 -3.80
N LEU A 151 4.03 -17.49 -3.07
CA LEU A 151 4.83 -18.43 -2.26
C LEU A 151 5.79 -19.27 -3.11
N ARG A 152 5.34 -19.80 -4.26
CA ARG A 152 6.22 -20.52 -5.20
C ARG A 152 7.34 -19.63 -5.72
N SER A 153 7.05 -18.38 -6.03
CA SER A 153 8.06 -17.41 -6.48
C SER A 153 9.10 -17.13 -5.41
N LEU A 154 8.67 -17.01 -4.14
CA LEU A 154 9.56 -16.81 -3.00
C LEU A 154 10.45 -18.03 -2.77
N GLU A 155 9.89 -19.24 -2.79
CA GLU A 155 10.64 -20.49 -2.67
C GLU A 155 11.69 -20.67 -3.77
N ALA A 156 11.36 -20.34 -5.02
CA ALA A 156 12.29 -20.42 -6.13
C ALA A 156 13.52 -19.52 -5.90
N ARG A 157 13.28 -18.26 -5.54
CA ARG A 157 14.34 -17.29 -5.19
C ARG A 157 15.23 -17.75 -4.05
N LEU A 158 14.65 -18.42 -3.04
CA LEU A 158 15.42 -18.94 -1.90
C LEU A 158 16.33 -20.10 -2.32
N ARG A 159 15.83 -21.01 -3.17
CA ARG A 159 16.66 -22.12 -3.68
C ARG A 159 17.82 -21.62 -4.54
N GLU A 160 17.60 -20.59 -5.34
CA GLU A 160 18.67 -19.95 -6.13
C GLU A 160 19.74 -19.36 -5.22
N LYS A 161 19.35 -18.57 -4.22
CA LYS A 161 20.26 -18.00 -3.23
C LYS A 161 21.04 -19.07 -2.46
N ASP A 162 20.37 -20.12 -1.99
CA ASP A 162 21.02 -21.23 -1.28
C ASP A 162 22.03 -21.98 -2.17
N ALA A 163 21.76 -22.09 -3.47
CA ALA A 163 22.67 -22.69 -4.43
C ALA A 163 23.90 -21.81 -4.66
N GLU A 164 23.72 -20.51 -4.81
CA GLU A 164 24.80 -19.52 -4.92
C GLU A 164 25.70 -19.53 -3.69
N ASP A 165 25.11 -19.51 -2.50
CA ASP A 165 25.85 -19.54 -1.24
C ASP A 165 26.67 -20.83 -1.10
N LYS A 166 26.09 -22.00 -1.46
CA LYS A 166 26.84 -23.28 -1.48
C LYS A 166 28.04 -23.27 -2.42
N ILE A 167 27.91 -22.65 -3.59
CA ILE A 167 29.02 -22.51 -4.56
C ILE A 167 30.10 -21.59 -3.98
N ARG A 168 29.69 -20.45 -3.42
CA ARG A 168 30.59 -19.48 -2.80
C ARG A 168 31.37 -20.07 -1.63
N PHE A 169 30.70 -20.80 -0.73
CA PHE A 169 31.35 -21.46 0.39
C PHE A 169 32.36 -22.51 -0.08
N LYS A 170 32.04 -23.33 -1.08
CA LYS A 170 33.00 -24.29 -1.65
C LYS A 170 34.28 -23.61 -2.16
N GLY A 171 34.15 -22.46 -2.82
CA GLY A 171 35.30 -21.69 -3.33
C GLY A 171 36.22 -21.14 -2.24
N ILE A 172 35.66 -20.77 -1.08
CA ILE A 172 36.41 -20.26 0.08
C ILE A 172 37.24 -21.35 0.76
N PHE A 173 36.73 -22.58 0.85
CA PHE A 173 37.44 -23.71 1.51
C PHE A 173 38.40 -24.47 0.59
N SER A 174 38.49 -24.10 -0.69
CA SER A 174 39.43 -24.65 -1.66
C SER A 174 40.67 -23.77 -1.91
N GLN A 175 40.89 -22.73 -1.09
CA GLN A 175 42.11 -21.93 -1.05
C GLN A 175 42.98 -22.27 0.17
#